data_AF-A0A3E3IDT2-F1
#
_entry.id   AF-A0A3E3IDT2-F1
#
_cell.length_a   1.000
_cell.length_b   1.000
_cell.length_c   1.000
_cell.angle_alpha   90.00
_cell.angle_beta   90.00
_cell.angle_gamma   90.00
#
_symmetry.space_group_name_H-M   'P 1'
#
loop_
_entity.id
_entity.type
_entity.pdbx_description
1 polymer ?
#
loop_
_entity_poly.entity_id
_entity_poly.type
_entity_poly.pdbx_seq_one_letter_code
_entity_poly.pdbx_strand_id
1 'polypeptide(L)'
;MQKKKQTCNILYCFLRIAVIAGIIILFLPGLNPARITTLINRNLSLFTTGVSYGQLTTGLGKAFRKGWIEESTMHICMISGLLCCLGITIQGIAACATLGKHRLQRIGNKGILSGSLFSLFGIIGIFCSYQKLLTTSKPEKVNPSLPITFYLISFLTLAIIITAAAILILDEKADPAEPLEIEPKYKLFLIALPFIALAILFGYLPLLGWRYAFFDYKAGDILSMDNFVGFKWFAYLVKNEATRNDTFRVMKNTLGMSGLGIATSWVSMAFAVFLNEIKNSKYRRFVQTFTTVPNFISWVLIFAVALSIFSADGFVSNLMTQTGQWESGKNLLMSNNHVWLQMLLWGTWKGVGWGAIIYIAAISGIDQQLYEAAEVDGAGRFQKMWNITIPELLPTYCVLLLLSIGNILSNGLDQYLVFENSVNSSAIQVLDLYVYKLGVAKGLIPLTTAIGMLKSVVSIILVLAANKIAKAVRGENII
;
A
#
# COMPACT_ATOMS: atom_id res chain seq x y z
N MET A 1 41.76 -8.63 -26.20
CA MET A 1 40.67 -7.66 -25.92
C MET A 1 39.38 -8.33 -25.40
N GLN A 2 38.86 -9.40 -26.03
CA GLN A 2 37.63 -10.08 -25.55
C GLN A 2 37.68 -10.61 -24.11
N LYS A 3 38.78 -11.25 -23.68
CA LYS A 3 38.94 -11.79 -22.32
C LYS A 3 38.90 -10.69 -21.24
N LYS A 4 39.53 -9.53 -21.49
CA LYS A 4 39.49 -8.35 -20.58
C LYS A 4 38.08 -7.78 -20.46
N LYS A 5 37.36 -7.63 -21.58
CA LYS A 5 35.98 -7.14 -21.61
C LYS A 5 35.02 -8.07 -20.85
N GLN A 6 35.21 -9.38 -20.98
CA GLN A 6 34.44 -10.38 -20.24
C GLN A 6 34.71 -10.30 -18.72
N THR A 7 35.98 -10.14 -18.32
CA THR A 7 36.34 -9.93 -16.90
C THR A 7 35.71 -8.65 -16.34
N CYS A 8 35.74 -7.54 -17.07
CA CYS A 8 35.10 -6.28 -16.64
C CYS A 8 33.58 -6.45 -16.45
N ASN A 9 32.90 -7.16 -17.35
CA ASN A 9 31.46 -7.41 -17.21
C ASN A 9 31.10 -8.22 -15.94
N ILE A 10 31.91 -9.21 -15.59
CA ILE A 10 31.74 -9.99 -14.35
C ILE A 10 31.95 -9.09 -13.12
N LEU A 11 32.99 -8.25 -13.13
CA LEU A 11 33.26 -7.30 -12.05
C LEU A 11 32.12 -6.28 -11.89
N TYR A 12 31.56 -5.76 -13.00
CA TYR A 12 30.37 -4.90 -12.94
C TYR A 12 29.15 -5.62 -12.37
N CYS A 13 28.97 -6.90 -12.65
CA CYS A 13 27.89 -7.70 -12.05
C CYS A 13 28.06 -7.81 -10.53
N PHE A 14 29.26 -8.18 -10.07
CA PHE A 14 29.58 -8.24 -8.64
C PHE A 14 29.38 -6.88 -7.95
N LEU A 15 29.86 -5.79 -8.57
CA LEU A 15 29.71 -4.44 -8.06
C LEU A 15 28.25 -4.06 -7.85
N ARG A 16 27.38 -4.33 -8.84
CA ARG A 16 25.93 -4.05 -8.74
C ARG A 16 25.27 -4.88 -7.64
N ILE A 17 25.62 -6.15 -7.51
CA ILE A 17 25.08 -7.02 -6.44
C ILE A 17 25.47 -6.47 -5.06
N ALA A 18 26.73 -6.06 -4.88
CA ALA A 18 27.20 -5.47 -3.63
C ALA A 18 26.47 -4.16 -3.30
N VAL A 19 26.27 -3.28 -4.29
CA VAL A 19 25.50 -2.03 -4.12
C VAL A 19 24.04 -2.33 -3.75
N ILE A 20 23.39 -3.29 -4.41
CA ILE A 20 22.01 -3.71 -4.09
C ILE A 20 21.91 -4.21 -2.64
N ALA A 21 22.87 -5.04 -2.21
CA ALA A 21 22.93 -5.49 -0.82
C ALA A 21 23.07 -4.32 0.17
N GLY A 22 23.89 -3.31 -0.15
CA GLY A 22 24.00 -2.08 0.63
C GLY A 22 22.66 -1.31 0.74
N ILE A 23 21.92 -1.18 -0.37
CA ILE A 23 20.60 -0.53 -0.41
C ILE A 23 19.59 -1.30 0.46
N ILE A 24 19.60 -2.64 0.42
CA ILE A 24 18.70 -3.46 1.24
C ILE A 24 18.99 -3.26 2.73
N ILE A 25 20.27 -3.27 3.11
CA ILE A 25 20.69 -3.08 4.51
C ILE A 25 20.24 -1.72 5.06
N LEU A 26 20.23 -0.68 4.23
CA LEU A 26 19.82 0.68 4.62
C LEU A 26 18.41 0.73 5.24
N PHE A 27 17.49 -0.11 4.76
CA PHE A 27 16.09 -0.13 5.20
C PHE A 27 15.76 -1.24 6.20
N LEU A 28 16.64 -2.20 6.45
CA LEU A 28 16.38 -3.32 7.36
C LEU A 28 16.67 -2.93 8.82
N PRO A 29 15.65 -2.87 9.70
CA PRO A 29 15.83 -2.44 11.09
C PRO A 29 16.85 -3.24 11.90
N GLY A 30 16.87 -4.56 11.72
CA GLY A 30 17.80 -5.45 12.43
C GLY A 30 19.26 -5.35 11.96
N LEU A 31 19.52 -4.63 10.87
CA LEU A 31 20.83 -4.51 10.22
C LEU A 31 21.39 -3.08 10.30
N ASN A 32 21.13 -2.40 11.41
CA ASN A 32 21.63 -1.04 11.61
C ASN A 32 23.06 -1.01 12.20
N PRO A 33 24.07 -0.52 11.47
CA PRO A 33 25.45 -0.38 11.97
C PRO A 33 25.61 0.73 13.01
N ALA A 34 24.70 1.71 13.01
CA ALA A 34 24.73 2.86 13.91
C ALA A 34 24.10 2.57 15.28
N ARG A 35 23.67 1.32 15.52
CA ARG A 35 23.20 0.85 16.84
C ARG A 35 24.38 0.62 17.79
N ILE A 36 25.07 1.69 18.15
CA ILE A 36 26.31 1.70 18.95
C ILE A 36 26.10 1.41 20.45
N THR A 37 24.86 1.30 20.91
CA THR A 37 24.46 0.93 22.28
C THR A 37 23.19 0.08 22.25
N THR A 38 23.03 -0.81 23.23
CA THR A 38 21.80 -1.61 23.39
C THR A 38 20.56 -0.77 23.68
N LEU A 39 20.73 0.48 24.15
CA LEU A 39 19.65 1.43 24.45
C LEU A 39 18.97 1.98 23.18
N ILE A 40 19.65 1.92 22.03
CA ILE A 40 19.02 2.26 20.75
C ILE A 40 18.07 1.13 20.35
N ASN A 41 16.85 1.52 19.94
CA ASN A 41 15.80 0.61 19.53
C ASN A 41 16.30 -0.37 18.46
N ARG A 42 16.10 -1.67 18.69
CA ARG A 42 16.48 -2.74 17.76
C ARG A 42 15.72 -2.68 16.43
N ASN A 43 14.56 -2.05 16.42
CA ASN A 43 13.71 -1.87 15.25
C ASN A 43 14.01 -0.56 14.50
N LEU A 44 15.14 0.09 14.75
CA LEU A 44 15.56 1.29 14.05
C LEU A 44 16.49 0.94 12.87
N SER A 45 16.10 1.29 11.64
CA SER A 45 16.94 1.11 10.44
C SER A 45 18.05 2.17 10.35
N LEU A 46 19.09 1.91 9.54
CA LEU A 46 20.14 2.89 9.27
C LEU A 46 19.57 4.19 8.67
N PHE A 47 18.61 4.08 7.76
CA PHE A 47 17.90 5.22 7.19
C PHE A 47 17.22 6.07 8.27
N THR A 48 16.45 5.44 9.15
CA THR A 48 15.76 6.16 10.23
C THR A 48 16.74 6.82 11.19
N THR A 49 17.88 6.17 11.47
CA THR A 49 18.97 6.76 12.26
C THR A 49 19.56 8.01 11.62
N GLY A 50 19.73 8.04 10.30
CA GLY A 50 20.27 9.20 9.60
C GLY A 50 19.30 10.39 9.48
N VAL A 51 17.99 10.13 9.47
CA VAL A 51 16.96 11.14 9.17
C VAL A 51 16.19 11.62 10.40
N SER A 52 16.11 10.83 11.47
CA SER A 52 15.29 11.17 12.65
C SER A 52 16.06 11.04 13.97
N TYR A 53 16.47 12.20 14.52
CA TYR A 53 17.12 12.27 15.83
C TYR A 53 16.22 11.76 16.96
N GLY A 54 14.92 12.07 16.93
CA GLY A 54 13.96 11.66 17.96
C GLY A 54 13.83 10.14 18.06
N GLN A 55 13.77 9.45 16.91
CA GLN A 55 13.71 7.99 16.87
C GLN A 55 15.03 7.34 17.33
N LEU A 56 16.18 7.95 17.00
CA LEU A 56 17.49 7.51 17.47
C LEU A 56 17.63 7.61 19.01
N THR A 57 17.04 8.64 19.61
CA THR A 57 17.23 8.98 21.03
C THR A 57 16.10 8.55 21.97
N THR A 58 15.04 7.91 21.45
CA THR A 58 13.85 7.53 22.24
C THR A 58 14.19 6.73 23.51
N GLY A 59 15.18 5.82 23.46
CA GLY A 59 15.63 5.03 24.60
C GLY A 59 16.68 5.69 25.51
N LEU A 60 17.17 6.88 25.15
CA LEU A 60 18.35 7.51 25.77
C LEU A 60 18.03 8.62 26.77
N GLY A 61 16.76 8.98 26.97
CA GLY A 61 16.36 10.11 27.83
C GLY A 61 16.81 10.01 29.29
N LYS A 62 17.03 8.81 29.83
CA LYS A 62 17.63 8.62 31.17
C LYS A 62 19.14 8.85 31.16
N ALA A 63 19.82 8.42 30.09
CA ALA A 63 21.26 8.55 29.93
C ALA A 63 21.68 10.02 29.73
N PHE A 64 20.89 10.80 28.98
CA PHE A 64 21.10 12.24 28.83
C PHE A 64 20.90 13.00 30.13
N ARG A 65 19.77 12.79 30.84
CA ARG A 65 19.49 13.45 32.13
C ARG A 65 20.53 13.18 33.21
N LYS A 66 21.21 12.04 33.15
CA LYS A 66 22.26 11.66 34.11
C LYS A 66 23.68 12.02 33.64
N GLY A 67 23.83 12.66 32.48
CA GLY A 67 25.12 13.04 31.93
C GLY A 67 26.01 11.84 31.56
N TRP A 68 25.41 10.68 31.28
CA TRP A 68 26.18 9.51 30.84
C TRP A 68 26.53 9.61 29.36
N ILE A 69 25.65 10.17 28.54
CA ILE A 69 25.92 10.33 27.11
C ILE A 69 25.78 11.80 26.77
N GLU A 70 26.73 12.35 26.03
CA GLU A 70 26.61 13.69 25.47
C GLU A 70 25.70 13.67 24.23
N GLU A 71 24.81 14.66 24.11
CA GLU A 71 23.98 14.83 22.92
C GLU A 71 24.82 15.01 21.64
N SER A 72 25.99 15.64 21.78
CA SER A 72 26.99 15.80 20.71
C SER A 72 27.34 14.46 20.05
N THR A 73 27.47 13.39 20.84
CA THR A 73 27.84 12.04 20.37
C THR A 73 26.72 11.43 19.53
N MET A 74 25.47 11.65 19.92
CA MET A 74 24.31 11.15 19.17
C MET A 74 24.06 11.96 17.89
N HIS A 75 24.36 13.26 17.88
CA HIS A 75 24.37 14.06 16.66
C HIS A 75 25.43 13.60 15.65
N ILE A 76 26.66 13.30 16.11
CA ILE A 76 27.70 12.73 15.25
C ILE A 76 27.24 11.38 14.70
N CYS A 77 26.63 10.52 15.52
CA CYS A 77 26.09 9.24 15.07
C CYS A 77 25.01 9.40 13.99
N MET A 78 24.08 10.35 14.17
CA MET A 78 23.05 10.68 13.18
C MET A 78 23.65 11.18 11.85
N ILE A 79 24.56 12.16 11.91
CA ILE A 79 25.23 12.72 10.72
C ILE A 79 25.99 11.62 9.99
N SER A 80 26.66 10.75 10.72
CA SER A 80 27.41 9.61 10.17
C SER A 80 26.48 8.61 9.50
N GLY A 81 25.32 8.32 10.11
CA GLY A 81 24.26 7.53 9.49
C GLY A 81 23.72 8.17 8.21
N LEU A 82 23.55 9.49 8.18
CA LEU A 82 23.12 10.25 7.00
C LEU A 82 24.17 10.18 5.87
N LEU A 83 25.46 10.32 6.19
CA LEU A 83 26.55 10.18 5.22
C LEU A 83 26.59 8.77 4.62
N CYS A 84 26.40 7.73 5.43
CA CYS A 84 26.24 6.37 4.93
C CYS A 84 25.05 6.25 3.98
N CYS A 85 23.90 6.85 4.33
CA CYS A 85 22.72 6.84 3.47
C CYS A 85 22.97 7.54 2.13
N LEU A 86 23.58 8.73 2.15
CA LEU A 86 23.94 9.48 0.93
C LEU A 86 24.95 8.71 0.07
N GLY A 87 25.94 8.06 0.69
CA GLY A 87 26.90 7.24 -0.03
C GLY A 87 26.25 6.06 -0.75
N ILE A 88 25.35 5.34 -0.07
CA ILE A 88 24.63 4.19 -0.63
C ILE A 88 23.65 4.63 -1.73
N THR A 89 22.98 5.78 -1.59
CA THR A 89 22.06 6.28 -2.64
C THR A 89 22.83 6.73 -3.89
N ILE A 90 23.96 7.42 -3.73
CA ILE A 90 24.86 7.78 -4.84
C ILE A 90 25.34 6.51 -5.55
N GLN A 91 25.77 5.48 -4.80
CA GLN A 91 26.16 4.20 -5.37
C GLN A 91 25.02 3.54 -6.15
N GLY A 92 23.79 3.58 -5.63
CA GLY A 92 22.60 3.04 -6.32
C GLY A 92 22.34 3.71 -7.66
N ILE A 93 22.34 5.04 -7.70
CA ILE A 93 22.16 5.81 -8.94
C ILE A 93 23.30 5.53 -9.92
N ALA A 94 24.53 5.51 -9.42
CA ALA A 94 25.73 5.27 -10.21
C ALA A 94 25.78 3.82 -10.75
N ALA A 95 25.29 2.84 -10.00
CA ALA A 95 25.12 1.46 -10.44
C ALA A 95 24.12 1.34 -11.58
N CYS A 96 23.03 2.12 -11.58
CA CYS A 96 22.10 2.18 -12.72
C CYS A 96 22.80 2.72 -13.98
N ALA A 97 23.66 3.74 -13.86
CA ALA A 97 24.44 4.26 -14.97
C ALA A 97 25.44 3.22 -15.54
N THR A 98 25.91 2.28 -14.71
CA THR A 98 26.78 1.20 -15.21
C THR A 98 26.09 0.23 -16.17
N LEU A 99 24.77 0.27 -16.35
CA LEU A 99 24.04 -0.55 -17.33
C LEU A 99 24.09 0.00 -18.76
N GLY A 100 24.65 1.20 -18.96
CA GLY A 100 24.72 1.83 -20.29
C GLY A 100 25.93 1.42 -21.13
N LYS A 101 26.13 2.18 -22.22
CA LYS A 101 27.30 2.11 -23.10
C LYS A 101 28.59 2.47 -22.35
N HIS A 102 29.75 2.10 -22.93
CA HIS A 102 31.04 2.05 -22.24
C HIS A 102 31.43 3.35 -21.53
N ARG A 103 31.26 4.50 -22.20
CA ARG A 103 31.45 5.83 -21.59
C ARG A 103 30.59 6.06 -20.34
N LEU A 104 29.30 5.69 -20.37
CA LEU A 104 28.40 5.83 -19.23
C LEU A 104 28.77 4.86 -18.10
N GLN A 105 29.28 3.67 -18.44
CA GLN A 105 29.79 2.71 -17.45
C GLN A 105 30.95 3.26 -16.63
N ARG A 106 31.88 3.99 -17.26
CA ARG A 106 32.99 4.65 -16.56
C ARG A 106 32.54 5.81 -15.70
N ILE A 107 31.59 6.62 -16.16
CA ILE A 107 31.01 7.71 -15.35
C ILE A 107 30.30 7.12 -14.13
N GLY A 108 29.49 6.07 -14.32
CA GLY A 108 28.86 5.33 -13.23
C GLY A 108 29.89 4.77 -12.25
N ASN A 109 30.98 4.16 -12.73
CA ASN A 109 32.01 3.61 -11.84
C ASN A 109 32.72 4.70 -11.00
N LYS A 110 32.96 5.89 -11.57
CA LYS A 110 33.47 7.05 -10.80
C LYS A 110 32.46 7.53 -9.75
N GLY A 111 31.17 7.53 -10.08
CA GLY A 111 30.10 7.81 -9.12
C GLY A 111 30.01 6.79 -7.98
N ILE A 112 30.28 5.51 -8.25
CA ILE A 112 30.33 4.48 -7.21
C ILE A 112 31.49 4.74 -6.25
N LEU A 113 32.66 5.15 -6.76
CA LEU A 113 33.80 5.54 -5.91
C LEU A 113 33.49 6.77 -5.06
N SER A 114 32.85 7.81 -5.62
CA SER A 114 32.48 8.98 -4.83
C SER A 114 31.47 8.63 -3.74
N GLY A 115 30.45 7.82 -4.04
CA GLY A 115 29.51 7.33 -3.04
C GLY A 115 30.19 6.47 -1.95
N SER A 116 31.19 5.66 -2.33
CA SER A 116 31.98 4.88 -1.39
C SER A 116 32.81 5.73 -0.44
N LEU A 117 33.30 6.89 -0.87
CA LEU A 117 33.97 7.85 0.01
C LEU A 117 33.00 8.39 1.08
N PHE A 118 31.78 8.77 0.70
CA PHE A 118 30.76 9.21 1.65
C PHE A 118 30.39 8.10 2.66
N SER A 119 30.21 6.86 2.19
CA SER A 119 29.97 5.71 3.06
C SER A 119 31.13 5.47 4.03
N LEU A 120 32.38 5.61 3.57
CA LEU A 120 33.57 5.44 4.40
C LEU A 120 33.66 6.51 5.49
N PHE A 121 33.40 7.78 5.16
CA PHE A 121 33.29 8.84 6.16
C PHE A 121 32.19 8.58 7.20
N GLY A 122 31.02 8.10 6.75
CA GLY A 122 29.94 7.70 7.65
C GLY A 122 30.33 6.55 8.58
N ILE A 123 31.00 5.51 8.08
CA ILE A 123 31.47 4.38 8.90
C ILE A 123 32.48 4.84 9.95
N ILE A 124 33.44 5.69 9.56
CA ILE A 124 34.42 6.28 10.49
C ILE A 124 33.70 7.09 11.57
N GLY A 125 32.73 7.92 11.20
CA GLY A 125 31.97 8.72 12.16
C GLY A 125 31.12 7.90 13.14
N ILE A 126 30.55 6.77 12.68
CA ILE A 126 29.89 5.79 13.56
C ILE A 126 30.89 5.21 14.56
N PHE A 127 32.09 4.82 14.10
CA PHE A 127 33.13 4.29 14.96
C PHE A 127 33.62 5.32 15.99
N CYS A 128 33.83 6.58 15.59
CA CYS A 128 34.17 7.67 16.50
C CYS A 128 33.09 7.88 17.57
N SER A 129 31.81 7.81 17.19
CA SER A 129 30.69 7.90 18.13
C SER A 129 30.71 6.75 19.15
N TYR A 130 31.01 5.54 18.70
CA TYR A 130 31.18 4.38 19.57
C TYR A 130 32.37 4.53 20.54
N GLN A 131 33.51 5.01 20.07
CA GLN A 131 34.68 5.26 20.93
C GLN A 131 34.36 6.26 22.06
N LYS A 132 33.60 7.33 21.76
CA LYS A 132 33.12 8.27 22.79
C LYS A 132 32.21 7.64 23.84
N LEU A 133 31.42 6.63 23.46
CA LEU A 133 30.59 5.88 24.42
C LEU A 133 31.41 4.95 25.31
N LEU A 134 32.57 4.46 24.86
CA LEU A 134 33.47 3.66 25.68
C LEU A 134 34.15 4.49 26.78
N THR A 135 34.45 5.76 26.50
CA THR A 135 35.12 6.69 27.44
C THR A 135 34.16 7.41 28.40
N THR A 136 32.91 6.97 28.46
CA THR A 136 31.85 7.57 29.28
C THR A 136 32.03 7.28 30.78
N SER A 137 31.49 8.15 31.64
CA SER A 137 31.53 8.02 33.11
C SER A 137 30.97 6.71 33.68
N LYS A 138 29.99 6.06 33.02
CA LYS A 138 29.38 4.77 33.42
C LYS A 138 29.09 3.86 32.21
N PRO A 139 30.09 3.14 31.67
CA PRO A 139 29.92 2.32 30.47
C PRO A 139 28.97 1.14 30.69
N GLU A 140 28.93 0.54 31.88
CA GLU A 140 28.04 -0.59 32.22
C GLU A 140 26.54 -0.26 32.12
N LYS A 141 26.16 1.02 32.25
CA LYS A 141 24.75 1.45 32.13
C LYS A 141 24.38 1.87 30.73
N VAL A 142 25.37 2.23 29.92
CA VAL A 142 25.22 2.60 28.53
C VAL A 142 25.32 1.37 27.62
N ASN A 143 26.01 0.31 28.05
CA ASN A 143 26.25 -0.91 27.28
C ASN A 143 26.63 -0.61 25.81
N PRO A 144 27.79 0.04 25.56
CA PRO A 144 28.28 0.25 24.21
C PRO A 144 28.49 -1.10 23.52
N SER A 145 27.93 -1.26 22.33
CA SER A 145 28.04 -2.49 21.55
C SER A 145 28.14 -2.15 20.07
N LEU A 146 29.16 -2.65 19.38
CA LEU A 146 29.20 -2.62 17.92
C LEU A 146 28.46 -3.83 17.36
N PRO A 147 27.41 -3.63 16.56
CA PRO A 147 26.70 -4.74 15.93
C PRO A 147 27.57 -5.39 14.86
N ILE A 148 27.41 -6.69 14.63
CA ILE A 148 28.09 -7.43 13.54
C ILE A 148 27.89 -6.71 12.18
N THR A 149 26.74 -6.07 12.02
CA THR A 149 26.40 -5.31 10.81
C THR A 149 27.35 -4.15 10.50
N PHE A 150 27.99 -3.55 11.51
CA PHE A 150 29.02 -2.54 11.28
C PHE A 150 30.19 -3.10 10.47
N TYR A 151 30.68 -4.29 10.85
CA TYR A 151 31.75 -4.98 10.13
C TYR A 151 31.30 -5.42 8.74
N LEU A 152 30.05 -5.89 8.61
CA LEU A 152 29.48 -6.28 7.32
C LEU A 152 29.46 -5.12 6.32
N ILE A 153 28.98 -3.94 6.71
CA ILE A 153 28.91 -2.76 5.83
C ILE A 153 30.32 -2.23 5.54
N SER A 154 31.24 -2.30 6.50
CA SER A 154 32.64 -1.93 6.29
C SER A 154 33.31 -2.82 5.25
N PHE A 155 33.12 -4.13 5.36
CA PHE A 155 33.60 -5.11 4.38
C PHE A 155 32.97 -4.87 3.00
N LEU A 156 31.65 -4.66 2.94
CA LEU A 156 30.93 -4.42 1.69
C LEU A 156 31.40 -3.13 1.00
N THR A 157 31.60 -2.05 1.75
CA THR A 157 32.13 -0.78 1.23
C THR A 157 33.54 -0.95 0.69
N LEU A 158 34.40 -1.68 1.42
CA LEU A 158 35.76 -1.97 0.95
C LEU A 158 35.76 -2.82 -0.33
N ALA A 159 34.91 -3.84 -0.39
CA ALA A 159 34.75 -4.69 -1.57
C ALA A 159 34.26 -3.89 -2.79
N ILE A 160 33.35 -2.94 -2.61
CA ILE A 160 32.88 -2.02 -3.65
C ILE A 160 34.05 -1.14 -4.14
N ILE A 161 34.85 -0.56 -3.23
CA ILE A 161 36.01 0.28 -3.58
C ILE A 161 37.03 -0.52 -4.39
N ILE A 162 37.41 -1.71 -3.90
CA ILE A 162 38.41 -2.57 -4.56
C ILE A 162 37.93 -2.96 -5.96
N THR A 163 36.66 -3.39 -6.07
CA THR A 163 36.08 -3.80 -7.35
C THR A 163 35.98 -2.63 -8.32
N ALA A 164 35.52 -1.46 -7.86
CA ALA A 164 35.42 -0.26 -8.69
C ALA A 164 36.81 0.24 -9.15
N ALA A 165 37.82 0.21 -8.28
CA ALA A 165 39.20 0.54 -8.64
C ALA A 165 39.79 -0.45 -9.64
N ALA A 166 39.59 -1.75 -9.44
CA ALA A 166 40.03 -2.78 -10.38
C ALA A 166 39.41 -2.60 -11.77
N ILE A 167 38.12 -2.24 -11.85
CA ILE A 167 37.45 -1.92 -13.11
C ILE A 167 38.10 -0.71 -13.78
N LEU A 168 38.39 0.39 -13.06
CA LEU A 168 39.05 1.56 -13.68
C LEU A 168 40.43 1.25 -14.26
N ILE A 169 41.17 0.33 -13.63
CA ILE A 169 42.51 -0.09 -14.06
C ILE A 169 42.43 -1.04 -15.26
N LEU A 170 41.51 -2.01 -15.25
CA LEU A 170 41.39 -3.04 -16.28
C LEU A 170 40.69 -2.56 -17.54
N ASP A 171 39.81 -1.57 -17.39
CA ASP A 171 38.97 -1.05 -18.46
C ASP A 171 39.70 0.01 -19.31
N GLU A 172 39.50 -0.03 -20.62
CA GLU A 172 40.17 0.88 -21.56
C GLU A 172 39.55 2.29 -21.51
N LYS A 173 40.23 3.30 -22.08
CA LYS A 173 39.67 4.65 -22.13
C LYS A 173 38.51 4.69 -23.14
N ALA A 174 37.34 5.12 -22.68
CA ALA A 174 36.18 5.33 -23.53
C ALA A 174 36.43 6.48 -24.52
N ASP A 175 35.86 6.37 -25.72
CA ASP A 175 35.88 7.41 -26.73
C ASP A 175 35.02 8.63 -26.27
N PRO A 176 35.56 9.86 -26.26
CA PRO A 176 34.80 11.07 -25.95
C PRO A 176 33.59 11.32 -26.86
N ALA A 177 33.54 10.73 -28.06
CA ALA A 177 32.43 10.85 -29.00
C ALA A 177 31.31 9.82 -28.75
N GLU A 178 31.52 8.81 -27.91
CA GLU A 178 30.51 7.78 -27.66
C GLU A 178 29.28 8.38 -26.93
N PRO A 179 28.04 8.11 -27.39
CA PRO A 179 26.84 8.66 -26.79
C PRO A 179 26.55 8.06 -25.41
N LEU A 180 26.05 8.89 -24.50
CA LEU A 180 25.65 8.50 -23.13
C LEU A 180 24.27 7.84 -23.14
N GLU A 181 24.20 6.62 -23.65
CA GLU A 181 22.94 5.90 -23.80
C GLU A 181 22.89 4.63 -22.96
N ILE A 182 21.70 4.32 -22.47
CA ILE A 182 21.37 3.04 -21.82
C ILE A 182 20.62 2.19 -22.84
N GLU A 183 20.98 0.90 -22.94
CA GLU A 183 20.26 -0.02 -23.85
C GLU A 183 18.76 -0.01 -23.53
N PRO A 184 17.87 -0.01 -24.55
CA PRO A 184 16.43 0.16 -24.34
C PRO A 184 15.83 -0.80 -23.31
N LYS A 185 16.26 -2.07 -23.27
CA LYS A 185 15.80 -3.06 -22.28
C LYS A 185 16.09 -2.65 -20.84
N TYR A 186 17.27 -2.10 -20.55
CA TYR A 186 17.65 -1.66 -19.21
C TYR A 186 16.99 -0.33 -18.88
N LYS A 187 16.82 0.55 -19.86
CA LYS A 187 16.10 1.82 -19.69
C LYS A 187 14.65 1.57 -19.26
N LEU A 188 13.93 0.69 -19.97
CA LEU A 188 12.56 0.31 -19.63
C LEU A 188 12.47 -0.35 -18.25
N PHE A 189 13.42 -1.25 -17.93
CA PHE A 189 13.49 -1.87 -16.61
C PHE A 189 13.72 -0.85 -15.48
N LEU A 190 14.64 0.10 -15.65
CA LEU A 190 14.93 1.13 -14.63
C LEU A 190 13.74 2.09 -14.42
N ILE A 191 12.96 2.37 -15.47
CA ILE A 191 11.71 3.14 -15.33
C ILE A 191 10.66 2.35 -14.54
N ALA A 192 10.57 1.03 -14.76
CA ALA A 192 9.65 0.16 -14.03
C ALA A 192 10.10 -0.16 -12.59
N LEU A 193 11.41 -0.12 -12.31
CA LEU A 193 12.02 -0.49 -11.03
C LEU A 193 11.38 0.16 -9.79
N PRO A 194 11.14 1.49 -9.73
CA PRO A 194 10.50 2.09 -8.54
C PRO A 194 9.09 1.55 -8.30
N PHE A 195 8.31 1.29 -9.35
CA PHE A 195 6.97 0.70 -9.23
C PHE A 195 7.04 -0.75 -8.74
N ILE A 196 7.96 -1.54 -9.28
CA ILE A 196 8.20 -2.93 -8.84
C ILE A 196 8.65 -2.94 -7.37
N ALA A 197 9.56 -2.05 -6.98
CA ALA A 197 10.04 -1.94 -5.61
C ALA A 197 8.92 -1.56 -4.64
N LEU A 198 8.06 -0.60 -5.00
CA LEU A 198 6.88 -0.25 -4.19
C LEU A 198 5.89 -1.41 -4.10
N ALA A 199 5.64 -2.14 -5.19
CA ALA A 199 4.77 -3.31 -5.19
C ALA A 199 5.32 -4.43 -4.29
N ILE A 200 6.64 -4.68 -4.31
CA ILE A 200 7.28 -5.64 -3.41
C ILE A 200 7.20 -5.15 -1.96
N LEU A 201 7.53 -3.89 -1.69
CA LEU A 201 7.59 -3.33 -0.34
C LEU A 201 6.22 -3.24 0.34
N PHE A 202 5.18 -2.84 -0.39
CA PHE A 202 3.84 -2.62 0.17
C PHE A 202 2.84 -3.73 -0.15
N GLY A 203 3.10 -4.54 -1.18
CA GLY A 203 2.25 -5.67 -1.55
C GLY A 203 2.77 -7.00 -1.01
N TYR A 204 4.06 -7.32 -1.23
CA TYR A 204 4.61 -8.64 -0.91
C TYR A 204 5.25 -8.72 0.48
N LEU A 205 5.94 -7.68 0.94
CA LEU A 205 6.58 -7.69 2.26
C LEU A 205 5.55 -7.89 3.40
N PRO A 206 4.35 -7.27 3.39
CA PRO A 206 3.33 -7.52 4.41
C PRO A 206 2.83 -8.98 4.44
N LEU A 207 2.96 -9.74 3.35
CA LEU A 207 2.62 -11.17 3.34
C LEU A 207 3.52 -11.98 4.27
N LEU A 208 4.74 -11.52 4.58
CA LEU A 208 5.56 -12.14 5.62
C LEU A 208 4.86 -12.09 6.99
N GLY A 209 3.94 -11.14 7.20
CA GLY A 209 3.10 -11.05 8.39
C GLY A 209 2.13 -12.22 8.55
N TRP A 210 1.83 -12.98 7.48
CA TRP A 210 0.99 -14.18 7.57
C TRP A 210 1.55 -15.23 8.53
N ARG A 211 2.86 -15.20 8.78
CA ARG A 211 3.48 -16.04 9.80
C ARG A 211 2.82 -15.87 11.17
N TYR A 212 2.33 -14.68 11.53
CA TYR A 212 1.69 -14.44 12.84
C TYR A 212 0.48 -15.35 13.10
N ALA A 213 -0.20 -15.86 12.06
CA ALA A 213 -1.31 -16.80 12.23
C ALA A 213 -0.88 -18.16 12.83
N PHE A 214 0.42 -18.49 12.78
CA PHE A 214 0.96 -19.77 13.26
C PHE A 214 1.61 -19.68 14.65
N PHE A 215 1.68 -18.48 15.24
CA PHE A 215 2.31 -18.24 16.54
C PHE A 215 1.29 -17.64 17.52
N ASP A 216 1.49 -17.83 18.82
CA ASP A 216 0.75 -17.15 19.88
C ASP A 216 1.36 -15.75 20.12
N TYR A 217 1.34 -14.93 19.07
CA TYR A 217 2.00 -13.64 19.04
C TYR A 217 1.16 -12.54 19.69
N LYS A 218 1.76 -11.77 20.59
CA LYS A 218 1.21 -10.52 21.12
C LYS A 218 2.04 -9.34 20.63
N ALA A 219 1.42 -8.16 20.56
CA ALA A 219 2.09 -6.96 20.11
C ALA A 219 3.31 -6.63 21.00
N GLY A 220 4.52 -6.66 20.40
CA GLY A 220 5.77 -6.38 21.10
C GLY A 220 6.61 -7.61 21.43
N ASP A 221 6.07 -8.83 21.29
CA ASP A 221 6.80 -10.07 21.54
C ASP A 221 7.72 -10.46 20.35
N ILE A 222 8.61 -11.43 20.58
CA ILE A 222 9.48 -11.98 19.55
C ILE A 222 8.81 -13.21 18.94
N LEU A 223 8.88 -13.34 17.62
CA LEU A 223 8.60 -14.60 16.92
C LEU A 223 9.71 -15.60 17.24
N SER A 224 9.52 -16.42 18.28
CA SER A 224 10.38 -17.57 18.62
C SER A 224 9.63 -18.88 18.36
N MET A 225 10.39 -19.96 18.18
CA MET A 225 9.81 -21.30 18.04
C MET A 225 9.05 -21.75 19.31
N ASP A 226 9.36 -21.19 20.47
CA ASP A 226 8.67 -21.47 21.73
C ASP A 226 7.18 -21.04 21.68
N ASN A 227 6.88 -20.01 20.90
CA ASN A 227 5.52 -19.49 20.73
C ASN A 227 4.81 -20.07 19.50
N PHE A 228 5.39 -21.07 18.82
CA PHE A 228 4.77 -21.70 17.65
C PHE A 228 3.62 -22.61 18.07
N VAL A 229 2.42 -22.35 17.52
CA VAL A 229 1.18 -23.08 17.85
C VAL A 229 0.56 -23.77 16.63
N GLY A 230 1.23 -23.77 15.49
CA GLY A 230 0.76 -24.38 14.25
C GLY A 230 -0.62 -23.87 13.84
N PHE A 231 -1.58 -24.78 13.63
CA PHE A 231 -2.93 -24.44 13.16
C PHE A 231 -3.94 -24.13 14.28
N LYS A 232 -3.49 -23.85 15.52
CA LYS A 232 -4.37 -23.54 16.67
C LYS A 232 -5.42 -22.48 16.35
N TRP A 233 -5.02 -21.36 15.73
CA TRP A 233 -5.93 -20.25 15.43
C TRP A 233 -6.94 -20.57 14.32
N PHE A 234 -6.56 -21.39 13.34
CA PHE A 234 -7.48 -21.90 12.32
C PHE A 234 -8.51 -22.86 12.93
N ALA A 235 -8.07 -23.75 13.83
CA ALA A 235 -8.97 -24.63 14.57
C ALA A 235 -9.88 -23.83 15.52
N TYR A 236 -9.38 -22.77 16.15
CA TYR A 236 -10.15 -21.90 17.04
C TYR A 236 -11.33 -21.24 16.31
N LEU A 237 -11.13 -20.77 15.07
CA LEU A 237 -12.21 -20.19 14.24
C LEU A 237 -13.38 -21.14 14.01
N VAL A 238 -13.12 -22.45 13.93
CA VAL A 238 -14.14 -23.46 13.60
C VAL A 238 -14.70 -24.13 14.85
N LYS A 239 -13.86 -24.42 15.85
CA LYS A 239 -14.24 -25.14 17.07
C LYS A 239 -14.91 -24.26 18.12
N ASN A 240 -14.55 -22.98 18.22
CA ASN A 240 -15.18 -22.07 19.17
C ASN A 240 -16.53 -21.61 18.63
N GLU A 241 -17.61 -22.01 19.30
CA GLU A 241 -18.98 -21.72 18.85
C GLU A 241 -19.27 -20.22 18.74
N ALA A 242 -18.82 -19.42 19.71
CA ALA A 242 -19.04 -17.97 19.69
C ALA A 242 -18.31 -17.31 18.50
N THR A 243 -17.04 -17.68 18.29
CA THR A 243 -16.24 -17.12 17.18
C THR A 243 -16.76 -17.60 15.82
N ARG A 244 -17.20 -18.85 15.72
CA ARG A 244 -17.82 -19.40 14.51
C ARG A 244 -19.12 -18.66 14.16
N ASN A 245 -19.98 -18.44 15.15
CA ASN A 245 -21.26 -17.75 14.95
C ASN A 245 -21.06 -16.29 14.57
N ASP A 246 -20.12 -15.59 15.22
CA ASP A 246 -19.75 -14.22 14.85
C ASP A 246 -19.17 -14.17 13.44
N THR A 247 -18.24 -15.08 13.10
CA THR A 247 -17.63 -15.15 11.77
C THR A 247 -18.68 -15.39 10.68
N PHE A 248 -19.63 -16.31 10.92
CA PHE A 248 -20.72 -16.56 9.97
C PHE A 248 -21.64 -15.35 9.82
N ARG A 249 -21.98 -14.66 10.92
CA ARG A 249 -22.77 -13.43 10.90
C ARG A 249 -22.10 -12.35 10.05
N VAL A 250 -20.82 -12.07 10.31
CA VAL A 250 -20.11 -11.01 9.57
C VAL A 250 -19.86 -11.39 8.12
N MET A 251 -19.64 -12.67 7.81
CA MET A 251 -19.58 -13.18 6.44
C MET A 251 -20.90 -13.00 5.71
N LYS A 252 -22.04 -13.30 6.36
CA LYS A 252 -23.38 -13.08 5.80
C LYS A 252 -23.61 -11.59 5.53
N ASN A 253 -23.24 -10.71 6.46
CA ASN A 253 -23.38 -9.26 6.27
C ASN A 253 -22.49 -8.76 5.13
N THR A 254 -21.23 -9.20 5.07
CA THR A 254 -20.29 -8.84 3.98
C THR A 254 -20.82 -9.29 2.63
N LEU A 255 -21.14 -10.58 2.47
CA LEU A 255 -21.64 -11.10 1.20
C LEU A 255 -23.00 -10.50 0.83
N GLY A 256 -23.88 -10.26 1.80
CA GLY A 256 -25.18 -9.62 1.59
C GLY A 256 -25.04 -8.19 1.08
N MET A 257 -24.26 -7.36 1.77
CA MET A 257 -24.05 -5.95 1.38
C MET A 257 -23.28 -5.82 0.07
N SER A 258 -22.20 -6.57 -0.10
CA SER A 258 -21.43 -6.56 -1.34
C SER A 258 -22.20 -7.15 -2.50
N GLY A 259 -23.00 -8.20 -2.26
CA GLY A 259 -23.90 -8.79 -3.24
C GLY A 259 -24.96 -7.80 -3.71
N LEU A 260 -25.57 -7.03 -2.81
CA LEU A 260 -26.46 -5.92 -3.16
C LEU A 260 -25.72 -4.86 -3.98
N GLY A 261 -24.50 -4.48 -3.59
CA GLY A 261 -23.69 -3.52 -4.33
C GLY A 261 -23.36 -3.99 -5.75
N ILE A 262 -23.05 -5.28 -5.93
CA ILE A 262 -22.84 -5.90 -7.24
C ILE A 262 -24.14 -5.92 -8.04
N ALA A 263 -25.26 -6.29 -7.42
CA ALA A 263 -26.57 -6.29 -8.06
C ALA A 263 -27.02 -4.90 -8.53
N THR A 264 -26.56 -3.82 -7.88
CA THR A 264 -26.81 -2.44 -8.29
C THR A 264 -25.64 -1.79 -9.02
N SER A 265 -24.60 -2.53 -9.40
CA SER A 265 -23.40 -1.98 -10.06
C SER A 265 -23.71 -1.32 -11.42
N TRP A 266 -24.76 -1.77 -12.10
CA TRP A 266 -25.24 -1.21 -13.36
C TRP A 266 -25.82 0.21 -13.21
N VAL A 267 -26.14 0.66 -12.00
CA VAL A 267 -26.72 2.00 -11.75
C VAL A 267 -25.79 3.12 -12.22
N SER A 268 -24.47 2.99 -12.02
CA SER A 268 -23.50 3.96 -12.53
C SER A 268 -23.44 4.00 -14.06
N MET A 269 -23.58 2.84 -14.71
CA MET A 269 -23.64 2.74 -16.17
C MET A 269 -24.93 3.40 -16.69
N ALA A 270 -26.08 3.06 -16.10
CA ALA A 270 -27.37 3.67 -16.46
C ALA A 270 -27.33 5.20 -16.29
N PHE A 271 -26.80 5.68 -15.16
CA PHE A 271 -26.63 7.11 -14.91
C PHE A 271 -25.75 7.77 -15.98
N ALA A 272 -24.63 7.15 -16.38
CA ALA A 272 -23.77 7.66 -17.44
C ALA A 272 -24.49 7.77 -18.80
N VAL A 273 -25.27 6.76 -19.19
CA VAL A 273 -26.04 6.76 -20.43
C VAL A 273 -27.09 7.88 -20.41
N PHE A 274 -27.86 8.02 -19.33
CA PHE A 274 -28.84 9.10 -19.20
C PHE A 274 -28.21 10.50 -19.17
N LEU A 275 -27.06 10.62 -18.51
CA LEU A 275 -26.32 11.88 -18.46
C LEU A 275 -25.79 12.28 -19.85
N ASN A 276 -25.40 11.31 -20.68
CA ASN A 276 -24.92 11.57 -22.03
C ASN A 276 -26.01 12.13 -22.96
N GLU A 277 -27.26 11.71 -22.79
CA GLU A 277 -28.41 12.18 -23.58
C GLU A 277 -28.82 13.64 -23.31
N ILE A 278 -28.24 14.27 -22.27
CA ILE A 278 -28.49 15.68 -21.98
C ILE A 278 -27.86 16.58 -23.06
N LYS A 279 -28.71 17.19 -23.89
CA LYS A 279 -28.31 18.12 -24.97
C LYS A 279 -27.53 19.34 -24.47
N ASN A 280 -27.92 19.92 -23.33
CA ASN A 280 -27.29 21.12 -22.79
C ASN A 280 -25.99 20.76 -22.06
N SER A 281 -24.85 21.06 -22.69
CA SER A 281 -23.52 20.76 -22.16
C SER A 281 -23.22 21.40 -20.81
N LYS A 282 -23.75 22.61 -20.55
CA LYS A 282 -23.59 23.30 -19.25
C LYS A 282 -24.36 22.56 -18.15
N TYR A 283 -25.60 22.17 -18.42
CA TYR A 283 -26.41 21.41 -17.47
C TYR A 283 -25.82 20.01 -17.23
N ARG A 284 -25.36 19.33 -18.28
CA ARG A 284 -24.68 18.04 -18.17
C ARG A 284 -23.45 18.12 -17.25
N ARG A 285 -22.60 19.12 -17.46
CA ARG A 285 -21.40 19.36 -16.63
C ARG A 285 -21.76 19.68 -15.18
N PHE A 286 -22.82 20.45 -14.96
CA PHE A 286 -23.35 20.74 -13.62
C PHE A 286 -23.78 19.45 -12.90
N VAL A 287 -24.65 18.63 -13.52
CA VAL A 287 -25.13 17.36 -12.95
C VAL A 287 -23.96 16.40 -12.69
N GLN A 288 -23.02 16.28 -13.63
CA GLN A 288 -21.81 15.46 -13.45
C GLN A 288 -20.99 15.90 -12.24
N THR A 289 -20.79 17.22 -12.07
CA THR A 289 -20.00 17.76 -10.98
C THR A 289 -20.69 17.49 -9.65
N PHE A 290 -21.97 17.82 -9.52
CA PHE A 290 -22.74 17.61 -8.29
C PHE A 290 -22.85 16.14 -7.88
N THR A 291 -22.95 15.22 -8.84
CA THR A 291 -23.03 13.78 -8.55
C THR A 291 -21.67 13.14 -8.29
N THR A 292 -20.57 13.76 -8.72
CA THR A 292 -19.20 13.25 -8.48
C THR A 292 -18.62 13.77 -7.16
N VAL A 293 -18.97 15.01 -6.74
CA VAL A 293 -18.47 15.65 -5.52
C VAL A 293 -18.60 14.78 -4.25
N PRO A 294 -19.73 14.07 -3.99
CA PRO A 294 -19.88 13.20 -2.83
C PRO A 294 -18.77 12.17 -2.63
N ASN A 295 -18.15 11.69 -3.72
CA ASN A 295 -17.07 10.72 -3.64
C ASN A 295 -15.84 11.28 -2.89
N PHE A 296 -15.60 12.59 -2.97
CA PHE A 296 -14.48 13.26 -2.30
C PHE A 296 -14.74 13.58 -0.82
N ILE A 297 -15.98 13.47 -0.35
CA ILE A 297 -16.35 13.74 1.06
C ILE A 297 -15.98 12.53 1.93
N SER A 298 -15.27 12.70 3.05
CA SER A 298 -14.94 11.56 3.92
C SER A 298 -16.19 10.90 4.52
N TRP A 299 -16.13 9.58 4.81
CA TRP A 299 -17.24 8.88 5.47
C TRP A 299 -17.61 9.48 6.83
N VAL A 300 -16.63 10.02 7.57
CA VAL A 300 -16.84 10.74 8.83
C VAL A 300 -17.74 11.97 8.63
N LEU A 301 -17.47 12.76 7.59
CA LEU A 301 -18.29 13.95 7.29
C LEU A 301 -19.68 13.57 6.78
N ILE A 302 -19.79 12.51 5.96
CA ILE A 302 -21.10 11.96 5.55
C ILE A 302 -21.90 11.54 6.78
N PHE A 303 -21.28 10.88 7.75
CA PHE A 303 -21.93 10.49 9.00
C PHE A 303 -22.36 11.69 9.84
N ALA A 304 -21.55 12.75 9.92
CA ALA A 304 -21.94 13.99 10.60
C ALA A 304 -23.20 14.62 9.97
N VAL A 305 -23.25 14.68 8.63
CA VAL A 305 -24.44 15.14 7.90
C VAL A 305 -25.63 14.21 8.16
N ALA A 306 -25.42 12.90 8.15
CA ALA A 306 -26.46 11.93 8.45
C ALA A 306 -27.02 12.12 9.87
N LEU A 307 -26.18 12.38 10.87
CA LEU A 307 -26.61 12.70 12.24
C LEU A 307 -27.47 13.97 12.28
N SER A 308 -27.06 15.05 11.60
CA SER A 308 -27.84 16.29 11.56
C SER A 308 -29.22 16.13 10.89
N ILE A 309 -29.36 15.20 9.96
CA ILE A 309 -30.61 14.97 9.23
C ILE A 309 -31.50 13.94 9.92
N PHE A 310 -30.92 12.83 10.39
CA PHE A 310 -31.63 11.59 10.75
C PHE A 310 -31.57 11.23 12.24
N SER A 311 -30.94 12.04 13.09
CA SER A 311 -31.04 11.89 14.55
C SER A 311 -32.43 12.25 15.07
N ALA A 312 -32.70 11.92 16.34
CA ALA A 312 -33.99 12.23 16.98
C ALA A 312 -34.31 13.73 17.00
N ASP A 313 -33.28 14.58 17.11
CA ASP A 313 -33.41 16.04 17.05
C ASP A 313 -33.00 16.61 15.67
N GLY A 314 -32.85 15.73 14.68
CA GLY A 314 -32.41 16.07 13.33
C GLY A 314 -33.50 16.72 12.50
N PHE A 315 -33.11 17.25 11.34
CA PHE A 315 -34.00 17.97 10.43
C PHE A 315 -35.27 17.18 10.06
N VAL A 316 -35.14 15.91 9.68
CA VAL A 316 -36.29 15.08 9.27
C VAL A 316 -37.22 14.84 10.45
N SER A 317 -36.63 14.55 11.61
CA SER A 317 -37.38 14.27 12.82
C SER A 317 -38.20 15.49 13.28
N ASN A 318 -37.58 16.67 13.30
CA ASN A 318 -38.26 17.92 13.63
C ASN A 318 -39.36 18.29 12.63
N LEU A 319 -39.14 18.04 11.34
CA LEU A 319 -40.16 18.30 10.31
C LEU A 319 -41.36 17.36 10.47
N MET A 320 -41.12 16.08 10.78
CA MET A 320 -42.19 15.09 10.95
C MET A 320 -43.00 15.29 12.24
N THR A 321 -42.38 15.79 13.31
CA THR A 321 -43.10 16.16 14.53
C THR A 321 -43.89 17.45 14.33
N GLN A 322 -43.33 18.46 13.65
CA GLN A 322 -44.05 19.71 13.33
C GLN A 322 -45.25 19.51 12.40
N THR A 323 -45.15 18.57 11.46
CA THR A 323 -46.26 18.22 10.55
C THR A 323 -47.29 17.28 11.19
N GLY A 324 -47.11 16.90 12.46
CA GLY A 324 -48.03 16.04 13.20
C GLY A 324 -48.00 14.57 12.76
N GLN A 325 -47.08 14.17 11.88
CA GLN A 325 -46.98 12.78 11.42
C GLN A 325 -46.36 11.86 12.49
N TRP A 326 -45.44 12.37 13.31
CA TRP A 326 -44.83 11.64 14.42
C TRP A 326 -45.11 12.30 15.76
N GLU A 327 -45.46 11.49 16.76
CA GLU A 327 -45.72 11.94 18.13
C GLU A 327 -44.44 12.44 18.84
N SER A 328 -43.28 11.89 18.48
CA SER A 328 -41.99 12.26 19.04
C SER A 328 -40.87 12.05 18.01
N GLY A 329 -39.74 12.69 18.26
CA GLY A 329 -38.59 12.60 17.38
C GLY A 329 -38.01 11.18 17.33
N LYS A 330 -37.77 10.66 16.12
CA LYS A 330 -37.28 9.29 15.90
C LYS A 330 -35.87 9.31 15.31
N ASN A 331 -34.96 8.58 15.95
CA ASN A 331 -33.60 8.39 15.43
C ASN A 331 -33.59 7.25 14.39
N LEU A 332 -33.49 7.60 13.11
CA LEU A 332 -33.50 6.62 12.02
C LEU A 332 -32.16 5.88 11.88
N LEU A 333 -31.09 6.38 12.51
CA LEU A 333 -29.76 5.76 12.51
C LEU A 333 -29.62 4.68 13.59
N MET A 334 -30.44 4.75 14.65
CA MET A 334 -30.45 3.77 15.75
C MET A 334 -31.51 2.68 15.52
N SER A 335 -31.41 2.00 14.39
CA SER A 335 -32.28 0.88 14.03
C SER A 335 -31.46 -0.29 13.48
N ASN A 336 -31.86 -1.51 13.83
CA ASN A 336 -31.28 -2.73 13.25
C ASN A 336 -32.01 -3.15 11.95
N ASN A 337 -33.14 -2.50 11.63
CA ASN A 337 -33.96 -2.84 10.47
C ASN A 337 -33.39 -2.19 9.20
N HIS A 338 -33.30 -2.94 8.11
CA HIS A 338 -32.90 -2.46 6.78
C HIS A 338 -31.49 -1.84 6.69
N VAL A 339 -30.59 -2.15 7.64
CA VAL A 339 -29.21 -1.61 7.66
C VAL A 339 -28.48 -1.85 6.35
N TRP A 340 -28.65 -3.01 5.72
CA TRP A 340 -28.01 -3.34 4.43
C TRP A 340 -28.44 -2.38 3.32
N LEU A 341 -29.74 -2.06 3.25
CA LEU A 341 -30.29 -1.14 2.26
C LEU A 341 -29.86 0.29 2.56
N GLN A 342 -29.85 0.70 3.83
CA GLN A 342 -29.34 2.03 4.22
C GLN A 342 -27.89 2.21 3.79
N MET A 343 -27.02 1.21 4.06
CA MET A 343 -25.61 1.27 3.66
C MET A 343 -25.44 1.25 2.14
N LEU A 344 -26.26 0.49 1.41
CA LEU A 344 -26.29 0.49 -0.05
C LEU A 344 -26.64 1.87 -0.61
N LEU A 345 -27.66 2.53 -0.06
CA LEU A 345 -28.10 3.85 -0.52
C LEU A 345 -27.03 4.92 -0.29
N TRP A 346 -26.38 4.92 0.88
CA TRP A 346 -25.26 5.82 1.15
C TRP A 346 -24.08 5.56 0.22
N GLY A 347 -23.72 4.29 -0.01
CA GLY A 347 -22.66 3.92 -0.94
C GLY A 347 -22.98 4.33 -2.37
N THR A 348 -24.22 4.12 -2.82
CA THR A 348 -24.68 4.49 -4.16
C THR A 348 -24.69 5.99 -4.33
N TRP A 349 -25.26 6.75 -3.38
CA TRP A 349 -25.25 8.22 -3.42
C TRP A 349 -23.84 8.78 -3.49
N LYS A 350 -22.91 8.22 -2.71
CA LYS A 350 -21.51 8.62 -2.69
C LYS A 350 -20.77 8.26 -3.99
N GLY A 351 -21.03 7.07 -4.53
CA GLY A 351 -20.20 6.45 -5.57
C GLY A 351 -20.75 6.55 -7.00
N VAL A 352 -22.06 6.79 -7.19
CA VAL A 352 -22.71 6.65 -8.51
C VAL A 352 -22.09 7.55 -9.57
N GLY A 353 -21.86 8.83 -9.25
CA GLY A 353 -21.27 9.79 -10.19
C GLY A 353 -19.79 9.51 -10.47
N TRP A 354 -19.04 9.02 -9.47
CA TRP A 354 -17.65 8.59 -9.67
C TRP A 354 -17.57 7.38 -10.60
N GLY A 355 -18.37 6.35 -10.35
CA GLY A 355 -18.44 5.16 -11.21
C GLY A 355 -18.88 5.50 -12.64
N ALA A 356 -19.75 6.50 -12.80
CA ALA A 356 -20.22 6.95 -14.10
C ALA A 356 -19.12 7.57 -14.98
N ILE A 357 -18.05 8.13 -14.40
CA ILE A 357 -16.95 8.76 -15.19
C ILE A 357 -16.33 7.76 -16.17
N ILE A 358 -16.08 6.53 -15.73
CA ILE A 358 -15.47 5.50 -16.59
C ILE A 358 -16.39 5.17 -17.76
N TYR A 359 -17.70 5.07 -17.51
CA TYR A 359 -18.69 4.83 -18.57
C TYR A 359 -18.84 6.03 -19.51
N ILE A 360 -18.81 7.27 -19.01
CA ILE A 360 -18.84 8.48 -19.85
C ILE A 360 -17.61 8.52 -20.78
N ALA A 361 -16.43 8.17 -20.26
CA ALA A 361 -15.22 8.08 -21.06
C ALA A 361 -15.33 6.98 -22.13
N ALA A 362 -15.89 5.82 -21.79
CA ALA A 362 -16.15 4.76 -22.76
C ALA A 362 -17.17 5.17 -23.84
N ILE A 363 -18.27 5.83 -23.47
CA ILE A 363 -19.26 6.38 -24.42
C ILE A 363 -18.61 7.37 -25.38
N SER A 364 -17.66 8.19 -24.90
CA SER A 364 -16.95 9.17 -25.74
C SER A 364 -16.01 8.53 -26.77
N GLY A 365 -15.70 7.24 -26.63
CA GLY A 365 -14.89 6.47 -27.56
C GLY A 365 -15.71 5.71 -28.62
N ILE A 366 -17.05 5.75 -28.55
CA ILE A 366 -17.94 5.10 -29.52
C ILE A 366 -17.88 5.86 -30.85
N ASP A 367 -17.82 5.13 -31.98
CA ASP A 367 -17.83 5.74 -33.30
C ASP A 367 -19.15 6.45 -33.58
N GLN A 368 -19.06 7.74 -33.92
CA GLN A 368 -20.21 8.57 -34.23
C GLN A 368 -20.98 8.06 -35.47
N GLN A 369 -20.31 7.38 -36.40
CA GLN A 369 -20.92 6.82 -37.61
C GLN A 369 -22.04 5.82 -37.28
N LEU A 370 -21.93 5.07 -36.18
CA LEU A 370 -22.96 4.14 -35.74
C LEU A 370 -24.25 4.87 -35.33
N TYR A 371 -24.11 6.01 -34.64
CA TYR A 371 -25.26 6.83 -34.23
C TYR A 371 -25.91 7.56 -35.41
N GLU A 372 -25.12 7.97 -36.41
CA GLU A 372 -25.60 8.62 -37.62
C GLU A 372 -26.32 7.64 -38.54
N ALA A 373 -25.75 6.45 -38.78
CA ALA A 373 -26.40 5.40 -39.56
C ALA A 373 -27.74 5.00 -38.94
N ALA A 374 -27.79 4.80 -37.62
CA ALA A 374 -29.04 4.50 -36.94
C ALA A 374 -30.07 5.64 -37.03
N GLU A 375 -29.64 6.91 -37.10
CA GLU A 375 -30.55 8.04 -37.30
C GLU A 375 -31.14 8.06 -38.72
N VAL A 376 -30.36 7.68 -39.73
CA VAL A 376 -30.85 7.48 -41.11
C VAL A 376 -31.87 6.34 -41.18
N ASP A 377 -31.67 5.27 -40.41
CA ASP A 377 -32.61 4.14 -40.29
C ASP A 377 -33.86 4.48 -39.41
N GLY A 378 -33.98 5.72 -38.93
CA GLY A 378 -35.12 6.18 -38.14
C GLY A 378 -35.11 5.75 -36.68
N ALA A 379 -33.96 5.32 -36.15
CA ALA A 379 -33.84 4.88 -34.76
C ALA A 379 -33.98 6.05 -33.76
N GLY A 380 -34.95 5.92 -32.85
CA GLY A 380 -35.17 6.84 -31.75
C GLY A 380 -34.06 6.78 -30.69
N ARG A 381 -34.06 7.75 -29.76
CA ARG A 381 -33.02 7.88 -28.71
C ARG A 381 -32.86 6.61 -27.86
N PHE A 382 -33.98 6.04 -27.38
CA PHE A 382 -33.95 4.80 -26.60
C PHE A 382 -33.48 3.59 -27.40
N GLN A 383 -33.76 3.55 -28.71
CA GLN A 383 -33.26 2.48 -29.59
C GLN A 383 -31.74 2.60 -29.76
N LYS A 384 -31.20 3.81 -29.93
CA LYS A 384 -29.75 4.03 -29.98
C LYS A 384 -29.08 3.67 -28.66
N MET A 385 -29.67 4.02 -27.52
CA MET A 385 -29.16 3.61 -26.20
C MET A 385 -29.10 2.09 -26.04
N TRP A 386 -30.16 1.37 -26.40
CA TRP A 386 -30.27 -0.07 -26.18
C TRP A 386 -29.48 -0.91 -27.19
N ASN A 387 -29.42 -0.47 -28.44
CA ASN A 387 -28.84 -1.26 -29.53
C ASN A 387 -27.39 -0.86 -29.87
N ILE A 388 -26.93 0.32 -29.45
CA ILE A 388 -25.56 0.79 -29.71
C ILE A 388 -24.82 1.01 -28.39
N THR A 389 -25.30 1.96 -27.57
CA THR A 389 -24.55 2.40 -26.39
C THR A 389 -24.36 1.30 -25.35
N ILE A 390 -25.43 0.59 -24.97
CA ILE A 390 -25.35 -0.47 -23.95
C ILE A 390 -24.47 -1.63 -24.43
N PRO A 391 -24.64 -2.20 -25.64
CA PRO A 391 -23.77 -3.26 -26.15
C PRO A 391 -22.29 -2.87 -26.18
N GLU A 392 -21.96 -1.65 -26.57
CA GLU A 392 -20.57 -1.17 -26.59
C GLU A 392 -19.99 -0.91 -25.20
N LEU A 393 -20.83 -0.66 -24.21
CA LEU A 393 -20.41 -0.53 -22.81
C LEU A 393 -20.22 -1.88 -22.10
N LEU A 394 -20.79 -2.98 -22.61
CA LEU A 394 -20.72 -4.29 -21.96
C LEU A 394 -19.28 -4.77 -21.68
N PRO A 395 -18.29 -4.63 -22.58
CA PRO A 395 -16.91 -5.01 -22.29
C PRO A 395 -16.35 -4.27 -21.07
N THR A 396 -16.56 -2.96 -21.01
CA THR A 396 -16.13 -2.11 -19.88
C THR A 396 -16.86 -2.50 -18.60
N TYR A 397 -18.17 -2.71 -18.67
CA TYR A 397 -18.98 -3.15 -17.52
C TYR A 397 -18.49 -4.51 -16.99
N CYS A 398 -18.21 -5.48 -17.86
CA CYS A 398 -17.74 -6.81 -17.46
C CYS A 398 -16.39 -6.75 -16.73
N VAL A 399 -15.45 -5.93 -17.21
CA VAL A 399 -14.15 -5.73 -16.53
C VAL A 399 -14.35 -5.13 -15.14
N LEU A 400 -15.15 -4.08 -15.03
CA LEU A 400 -15.44 -3.44 -13.74
C LEU A 400 -16.19 -4.37 -12.78
N LEU A 401 -17.16 -5.13 -13.30
CA LEU A 401 -17.91 -6.12 -12.54
C LEU A 401 -16.99 -7.22 -12.00
N LEU A 402 -16.06 -7.72 -12.80
CA LEU A 402 -15.09 -8.73 -12.37
C LEU A 402 -14.19 -8.19 -11.25
N LEU A 403 -13.70 -6.95 -11.38
CA LEU A 403 -12.93 -6.28 -10.33
C LEU A 403 -13.76 -6.09 -9.05
N SER A 404 -15.05 -5.77 -9.16
CA SER A 404 -15.96 -5.68 -8.01
C SER A 404 -16.18 -7.04 -7.35
N ILE A 405 -16.35 -8.12 -8.12
CA ILE A 405 -16.50 -9.48 -7.57
C ILE A 405 -15.23 -9.91 -6.84
N GLY A 406 -14.04 -9.57 -7.35
CA GLY A 406 -12.80 -9.88 -6.65
C GLY A 406 -12.65 -9.19 -5.29
N ASN A 407 -13.23 -8.00 -5.18
CA ASN A 407 -13.25 -7.21 -3.97
C ASN A 407 -14.51 -7.43 -3.11
N ILE A 408 -15.33 -8.47 -3.38
CA ILE A 408 -16.60 -8.69 -2.68
C ILE A 408 -16.44 -8.88 -1.16
N LEU A 409 -15.32 -9.43 -0.70
CA LEU A 409 -15.00 -9.55 0.73
C LEU A 409 -14.29 -8.33 1.30
N SER A 410 -13.92 -7.37 0.46
CA SER A 410 -13.20 -6.13 0.77
C SER A 410 -14.11 -4.92 0.55
N ASN A 411 -15.29 -4.93 1.16
CA ASN A 411 -16.30 -3.90 0.98
C ASN A 411 -16.06 -2.61 1.77
N GLY A 412 -14.92 -2.54 2.46
CA GLY A 412 -14.45 -1.35 3.16
C GLY A 412 -14.75 -1.38 4.64
N LEU A 413 -14.03 -0.54 5.39
CA LEU A 413 -14.15 -0.42 6.85
C LEU A 413 -14.79 0.91 7.24
N ASP A 414 -14.38 1.99 6.58
CA ASP A 414 -14.67 3.36 7.01
C ASP A 414 -16.18 3.65 7.09
N GLN A 415 -16.94 3.22 6.08
CA GLN A 415 -18.39 3.39 6.05
C GLN A 415 -19.05 2.72 7.26
N TYR A 416 -18.76 1.44 7.47
CA TYR A 416 -19.43 0.66 8.51
C TYR A 416 -18.96 1.07 9.91
N LEU A 417 -17.70 1.45 10.07
CA LEU A 417 -17.15 1.90 11.34
C LEU A 417 -17.87 3.14 11.86
N VAL A 418 -18.11 4.15 11.01
CA VAL A 418 -18.72 5.41 11.46
C VAL A 418 -20.23 5.29 11.70
N PHE A 419 -20.92 4.42 10.97
CA PHE A 419 -22.37 4.20 11.13
C PHE A 419 -22.72 3.13 12.20
N GLU A 420 -21.73 2.42 12.75
CA GLU A 420 -21.95 1.40 13.77
C GLU A 420 -22.36 2.03 15.12
N ASN A 421 -23.38 1.44 15.74
CA ASN A 421 -23.83 1.74 17.10
C ASN A 421 -24.23 0.45 17.83
N SER A 422 -24.55 0.57 19.12
CA SER A 422 -24.92 -0.57 19.98
C SER A 422 -26.15 -1.34 19.51
N VAL A 423 -27.04 -0.71 18.74
CA VAL A 423 -28.30 -1.30 18.27
C VAL A 423 -28.10 -2.04 16.94
N ASN A 424 -27.31 -1.48 16.02
CA ASN A 424 -27.13 -2.01 14.66
C ASN A 424 -25.85 -2.86 14.48
N SER A 425 -24.99 -2.97 15.50
CA SER A 425 -23.70 -3.69 15.42
C SER A 425 -23.82 -5.09 14.84
N SER A 426 -24.88 -5.83 15.18
CA SER A 426 -25.10 -7.20 14.68
C SER A 426 -25.33 -7.27 13.16
N ALA A 427 -26.00 -6.28 12.56
CA ALA A 427 -26.33 -6.26 11.13
C ALA A 427 -25.34 -5.45 10.29
N ILE A 428 -24.67 -4.45 10.87
CA ILE A 428 -23.73 -3.57 10.15
C ILE A 428 -22.32 -4.15 10.08
N GLN A 429 -21.93 -5.00 11.03
CA GLN A 429 -20.57 -5.48 11.13
C GLN A 429 -20.23 -6.42 9.97
N VAL A 430 -19.34 -5.94 9.10
CA VAL A 430 -18.72 -6.70 8.01
C VAL A 430 -17.39 -7.30 8.45
N LEU A 431 -16.88 -8.24 7.67
CA LEU A 431 -15.63 -8.96 7.90
C LEU A 431 -14.43 -8.03 8.18
N ASP A 432 -14.25 -6.96 7.39
CA ASP A 432 -13.13 -6.03 7.59
C ASP A 432 -13.23 -5.25 8.90
N LEU A 433 -14.43 -4.81 9.27
CA LEU A 433 -14.69 -4.16 10.56
C LEU A 433 -14.48 -5.13 11.73
N TYR A 434 -14.88 -6.39 11.57
CA TYR A 434 -14.65 -7.44 12.56
C TYR A 434 -13.17 -7.73 12.76
N VAL A 435 -12.41 -7.90 11.68
CA VAL A 435 -10.95 -8.09 11.69
C VAL A 435 -10.24 -6.91 12.34
N TYR A 436 -10.66 -5.68 12.05
CA TYR A 436 -10.12 -4.48 12.70
C TYR A 436 -10.37 -4.48 14.22
N LYS A 437 -11.60 -4.72 14.65
CA LYS A 437 -11.96 -4.72 16.09
C LYS A 437 -11.24 -5.83 16.85
N LEU A 438 -11.08 -7.01 16.28
CA LEU A 438 -10.35 -8.09 16.92
C LEU A 438 -8.84 -7.83 16.96
N GLY A 439 -8.26 -7.37 15.86
CA GLY A 439 -6.80 -7.31 15.68
C GLY A 439 -6.21 -6.07 16.32
N VAL A 440 -6.79 -4.90 16.00
CA VAL A 440 -6.29 -3.61 16.46
C VAL A 440 -6.86 -3.27 17.84
N ALA A 441 -8.16 -3.40 18.04
CA ALA A 441 -8.78 -2.98 19.31
C ALA A 441 -8.63 -4.00 20.45
N LYS A 442 -8.65 -5.31 20.15
CA LYS A 442 -8.49 -6.38 21.15
C LYS A 442 -7.11 -7.04 21.15
N GLY A 443 -6.22 -6.70 20.21
CA GLY A 443 -4.86 -7.24 20.14
C GLY A 443 -4.77 -8.71 19.71
N LEU A 444 -5.84 -9.31 19.16
CA LEU A 444 -5.87 -10.70 18.71
C LEU A 444 -5.28 -10.88 17.30
N ILE A 445 -4.01 -10.47 17.14
CA ILE A 445 -3.30 -10.42 15.85
C ILE A 445 -3.25 -11.80 15.15
N PRO A 446 -2.93 -12.92 15.83
CA PRO A 446 -2.86 -14.22 15.15
C PRO A 446 -4.20 -14.66 14.57
N LEU A 447 -5.29 -14.48 15.33
CA LEU A 447 -6.64 -14.83 14.92
C LEU A 447 -7.08 -14.02 13.70
N THR A 448 -6.84 -12.71 13.70
CA THR A 448 -7.23 -11.84 12.58
C THR A 448 -6.38 -12.07 11.35
N THR A 449 -5.11 -12.42 11.52
CA THR A 449 -4.24 -12.86 10.41
C THR A 449 -4.80 -14.14 9.77
N ALA A 450 -5.24 -15.12 10.56
CA ALA A 450 -5.86 -16.34 10.05
C ALA A 450 -7.17 -16.06 9.29
N ILE A 451 -8.03 -15.18 9.82
CA ILE A 451 -9.24 -14.72 9.11
C ILE A 451 -8.87 -14.05 7.78
N GLY A 452 -7.85 -13.18 7.78
CA GLY A 452 -7.34 -12.52 6.57
C GLY A 452 -6.84 -13.49 5.51
N MET A 453 -6.11 -14.54 5.91
CA MET A 453 -5.66 -15.60 5.00
C MET A 453 -6.84 -16.35 4.37
N LEU A 454 -7.83 -16.73 5.17
CA LEU A 454 -9.05 -17.37 4.68
C LEU A 454 -9.83 -16.47 3.73
N LYS A 455 -9.96 -15.18 4.07
CA LYS A 455 -10.56 -14.16 3.19
C LYS A 455 -9.86 -14.13 1.83
N SER A 456 -8.52 -14.08 1.80
CA SER A 456 -7.75 -14.06 0.55
C SER A 456 -8.00 -15.31 -0.30
N VAL A 457 -8.03 -16.50 0.31
CA VAL A 457 -8.33 -17.75 -0.40
C VAL A 457 -9.72 -17.72 -1.03
N VAL A 458 -10.75 -17.31 -0.28
CA VAL A 458 -12.12 -17.23 -0.79
C VAL A 458 -12.22 -16.17 -1.91
N SER A 459 -11.59 -15.01 -1.75
CA SER A 459 -11.52 -13.98 -2.79
C SER A 459 -10.88 -14.51 -4.08
N ILE A 460 -9.77 -15.24 -4.00
CA ILE A 460 -9.12 -15.82 -5.19
C ILE A 460 -10.04 -16.83 -5.89
N ILE A 461 -10.71 -17.70 -5.12
CA ILE A 461 -11.67 -18.67 -5.68
C ILE A 461 -12.81 -17.94 -6.41
N LEU A 462 -13.36 -16.88 -5.82
CA LEU A 462 -14.44 -16.08 -6.41
C LEU A 462 -13.99 -15.36 -7.69
N VAL A 463 -12.79 -14.77 -7.71
CA VAL A 463 -12.22 -14.14 -8.92
C VAL A 463 -12.03 -15.16 -10.03
N LEU A 464 -11.45 -16.31 -9.73
CA LEU A 464 -11.19 -17.35 -10.73
C LEU A 464 -12.50 -17.93 -11.28
N ALA A 465 -13.51 -18.10 -10.42
CA ALA A 465 -14.85 -18.51 -10.84
C ALA A 465 -15.51 -17.44 -11.75
N ALA A 466 -15.45 -16.17 -11.36
CA ALA A 466 -15.98 -15.06 -12.15
C ALA A 466 -15.27 -14.92 -13.50
N ASN A 467 -13.94 -15.05 -13.55
CA ASN A 467 -13.17 -15.00 -14.79
C ASN A 467 -13.54 -16.16 -15.73
N LYS A 468 -13.75 -17.37 -15.19
CA LYS A 468 -14.21 -18.53 -15.98
C LYS A 468 -15.61 -18.29 -16.57
N ILE A 469 -16.53 -17.72 -15.78
CA ILE A 469 -17.88 -17.38 -16.26
C ILE A 469 -17.80 -16.30 -17.33
N ALA A 470 -17.02 -15.24 -17.11
CA ALA A 470 -16.81 -14.17 -18.08
C ALA A 470 -16.25 -14.70 -19.41
N LYS A 471 -15.28 -15.62 -19.35
CA LYS A 471 -14.75 -16.31 -20.54
C LYS A 471 -15.83 -17.09 -21.28
N ALA A 472 -16.68 -17.83 -20.57
CA ALA A 472 -17.72 -18.64 -21.19
C ALA A 472 -18.77 -17.77 -21.91
N VAL A 473 -19.06 -16.58 -21.38
CA VAL A 473 -20.04 -15.65 -21.96
C VAL A 473 -19.44 -14.81 -23.11
N ARG A 474 -18.18 -14.38 -22.99
CA ARG A 474 -17.55 -13.41 -23.92
C ARG A 474 -16.59 -14.04 -24.95
N GLY A 475 -16.12 -15.26 -24.71
CA GLY A 475 -15.13 -15.94 -25.57
C GLY A 475 -13.67 -15.54 -25.31
N GLU A 476 -13.41 -14.49 -24.54
CA GLU A 476 -12.06 -13.99 -24.21
C GLU A 476 -11.82 -13.97 -22.70
N ASN A 477 -10.55 -14.18 -22.30
CA ASN A 477 -10.12 -14.00 -20.93
C ASN A 477 -9.99 -12.51 -20.59
N ILE A 478 -10.41 -12.11 -19.39
CA ILE A 478 -10.17 -10.75 -18.85
C ILE A 478 -8.85 -10.72 -18.06
N ILE A 479 -8.54 -11.83 -17.36
CA ILE A 479 -7.27 -12.07 -16.65
C ILE A 479 -6.44 -13.11 -17.38
#